data_AF-A0A7T8KL89-F1
#
_entry.id   AF-A0A7T8KL89-F1
#
_cell.length_a   1.000
_cell.length_b   1.000
_cell.length_c   1.000
_cell.angle_alpha   90.00
_cell.angle_beta   90.00
_cell.angle_gamma   90.00
#
_symmetry.space_group_name_H-M   'P 1'
#
loop_
_entity.id
_entity.type
_entity.pdbx_description
1 polymer ?
#
loop_
_entity_poly.entity_id
_entity_poly.type
_entity_poly.pdbx_seq_one_letter_code
_entity_poly.pdbx_strand_id
1 'polypeptide(L)' 'MRLLLIGEVEREVCATHHSNVASLKASIKSEMHKLDPAEISTACRRFRRHLEDILEAEGGHIE' A
#
# COMPACT_ATOMS: atom_id res chain seq x y z
N MET A 1 -6.05 3.06 -8.65
CA MET A 1 -5.74 3.38 -7.24
C MET A 1 -4.60 2.50 -6.69
N ARG A 2 -3.37 3.04 -6.54
CA ARG A 2 -2.30 2.36 -5.77
C ARG A 2 -2.76 2.35 -4.31
N LEU A 3 -2.78 1.19 -3.64
CA LEU A 3 -3.04 1.16 -2.18
C LEU A 3 -1.99 2.06 -1.54
N LEU A 4 -2.41 3.26 -1.10
CA LEU A 4 -1.50 4.35 -0.71
C LEU A 4 -0.42 3.86 0.26
N LEU A 5 -0.81 2.98 1.19
CA LEU A 5 0.07 2.36 2.18
C LEU A 5 1.19 1.51 1.58
N ILE A 6 0.91 0.69 0.55
CA ILE A 6 1.96 -0.13 -0.09
C ILE A 6 2.89 0.78 -0.89
N GLY A 7 2.35 1.78 -1.57
CA GLY A 7 3.15 2.76 -2.30
C GLY A 7 4.07 3.56 -1.38
N GLU A 8 3.61 3.91 -0.18
CA GLU A 8 4.41 4.61 0.84
C GLU A 8 5.51 3.71 1.41
N VAL A 9 5.19 2.49 1.83
CA VAL A 9 6.20 1.52 2.29
C VAL A 9 7.24 1.26 1.22
N GLU A 10 6.82 1.07 -0.04
CA GLU A 10 7.73 0.87 -1.17
C GLU A 10 8.65 2.08 -1.36
N ARG A 11 8.09 3.30 -1.33
CA ARG A 11 8.87 4.54 -1.46
C ARG A 11 9.93 4.67 -0.38
N GLU A 12 9.56 4.47 0.89
CA GLU A 12 10.50 4.62 2.01
C GLU A 12 11.57 3.51 2.02
N VAL A 13 11.18 2.27 1.74
CA VAL A 13 12.13 1.15 1.65
C VAL A 13 13.09 1.36 0.49
N CYS A 14 12.60 1.77 -0.68
CA CYS A 14 13.45 1.99 -1.85
C CYS A 14 14.30 3.27 -1.78
N ALA A 15 14.01 4.20 -0.86
CA ALA A 15 14.84 5.38 -0.62
C ALA A 15 16.20 5.04 0.02
N THR A 16 16.38 3.81 0.53
CA THR A 16 17.62 3.34 1.16
C THR A 16 18.19 2.14 0.41
N HIS A 17 19.52 2.07 0.34
CA HIS A 17 20.22 0.92 -0.23
C HIS A 17 20.28 -0.25 0.77
N HIS A 18 19.94 -1.45 0.31
CA HIS A 18 19.98 -2.68 1.11
C HIS A 18 21.07 -3.61 0.59
N SER A 19 22.01 -4.01 1.45
CA SER A 19 23.16 -4.84 1.03
C SER A 19 22.81 -6.31 0.79
N ASN A 20 21.66 -6.76 1.29
CA ASN A 20 21.15 -8.12 1.09
C ASN A 20 19.63 -8.20 1.37
N VAL A 21 19.04 -9.34 1.00
CA VAL A 21 17.60 -9.61 1.18
C VAL A 21 17.16 -9.55 2.66
N ALA A 22 18.03 -9.93 3.61
CA ALA A 22 17.69 -9.87 5.03
C ALA A 22 17.55 -8.42 5.52
N SER A 23 18.44 -7.52 5.09
CA SER A 23 18.36 -6.09 5.38
C SER A 23 17.10 -5.46 4.76
N LEU A 24 16.79 -5.81 3.51
CA LEU A 24 15.55 -5.38 2.86
C LEU A 24 14.30 -5.83 3.64
N LYS A 25 14.27 -7.10 4.07
CA LYS A 25 13.15 -7.66 4.85
C LYS A 25 12.99 -6.94 6.20
N ALA A 26 14.09 -6.58 6.86
CA ALA A 26 14.05 -5.82 8.11
C ALA A 26 13.47 -4.42 7.88
N SER A 27 13.90 -3.73 6.82
CA SER A 27 13.40 -2.41 6.46
C SER A 27 11.89 -2.43 6.12
N ILE A 28 11.44 -3.39 5.31
CA ILE A 28 10.01 -3.58 5.02
C ILE A 28 9.20 -3.75 6.30
N LYS A 29 9.64 -4.65 7.20
CA LYS A 29 8.96 -4.86 8.49
C LYS A 29 8.92 -3.58 9.32
N SER A 30 10.03 -2.86 9.40
CA SER A 30 10.12 -1.60 10.14
C SER A 30 9.12 -0.58 9.61
N GLU A 31 9.07 -0.35 8.30
CA GLU A 31 8.11 0.59 7.70
C GLU A 31 6.67 0.12 7.87
N MET A 32 6.38 -1.17 7.72
CA MET A 32 5.03 -1.71 7.96
C MET A 32 4.59 -1.54 9.43
N HIS A 33 5.50 -1.62 10.39
CA HIS A 33 5.19 -1.40 11.81
C HIS A 33 4.90 0.05 12.16
N LYS A 34 5.30 1.02 11.32
CA LYS A 34 4.97 2.44 11.50
C LYS A 34 3.55 2.77 11.03
N LEU A 35 2.91 1.89 10.26
CA LEU A 35 1.56 2.14 9.75
C LEU A 35 0.54 2.16 10.89
N ASP A 36 -0.27 3.21 10.92
CA ASP A 36 -1.34 3.33 11.89
C ASP A 36 -2.48 2.33 11.54
N PRO A 37 -2.98 1.53 12.51
CA PRO A 37 -4.05 0.58 12.25
C PRO A 37 -5.34 1.19 11.68
N ALA A 38 -5.67 2.43 12.03
CA ALA A 38 -6.83 3.15 11.50
C ALA A 38 -6.60 3.60 10.04
N GLU A 39 -5.37 3.95 9.68
CA GLU A 39 -4.99 4.21 8.28
C GLU A 39 -5.10 2.93 7.44
N ILE A 40 -4.66 1.79 7.96
CA ILE A 40 -4.84 0.47 7.32
C ILE A 40 -6.31 0.18 7.07
N SER A 41 -7.16 0.33 8.10
CA SER A 41 -8.60 0.12 7.98
C SER A 41 -9.24 1.05 6.94
N THR A 42 -8.80 2.31 6.90
CA THR A 42 -9.30 3.31 5.96
C THR A 42 -8.88 3.01 4.53
N ALA A 43 -7.64 2.59 4.29
CA ALA A 43 -7.17 2.18 2.97
C ALA A 43 -7.93 0.95 2.46
N CYS A 44 -8.16 -0.05 3.31
CA CYS A 44 -8.97 -1.23 2.95
C CYS A 44 -10.41 -0.84 2.57
N ARG A 45 -11.03 0.08 3.30
CA ARG A 45 -12.37 0.59 2.97
C ARG A 45 -12.40 1.33 1.64
N ARG A 46 -11.40 2.19 1.36
CA ARG A 46 -11.26 2.89 0.08
C ARG A 46 -11.10 1.90 -1.07
N PHE A 47 -10.25 0.89 -0.89
CA PHE A 47 -10.05 -0.18 -1.87
C PHE A 47 -11.33 -0.92 -2.19
N ARG A 48 -12.10 -1.30 -1.17
CA ARG A 48 -13.40 -1.93 -1.40
C ARG A 48 -14.34 -1.03 -2.20
N ARG A 49 -14.46 0.25 -1.83
CA ARG A 49 -15.29 1.20 -2.58
C ARG A 49 -14.87 1.31 -4.05
N HIS A 50 -13.58 1.41 -4.33
CA HIS A 50 -13.11 1.46 -5.71
C HIS A 50 -13.42 0.19 -6.51
N LEU A 51 -13.38 -0.99 -5.88
CA LEU A 51 -13.82 -2.23 -6.52
C LEU A 51 -15.33 -2.22 -6.80
N GLU A 52 -16.14 -1.72 -5.85
CA GLU A 52 -17.58 -1.53 -6.02
C GLU A 52 -17.84 -0.60 -7.22
N ASP A 53 -17.15 0.54 -7.29
CA ASP A 53 -17.26 1.49 -8.40
C ASP A 53 -16.90 0.81 -9.75
N ILE A 54 -15.80 0.03 -9.81
CA ILE A 54 -15.37 -0.69 -11.03
C ILE A 54 -16.45 -1.66 -11.51
N LEU A 55 -17.08 -2.37 -10.58
CA LEU A 55 -18.15 -3.31 -10.89
C LEU A 55 -19.40 -2.58 -11.40
N GLU A 56 -19.75 -1.44 -10.81
CA GLU A 56 -20.86 -0.59 -11.28
C GLU A 56 -20.60 -0.01 -12.67
N ALA A 57 -19.34 0.28 -13.01
CA ALA A 57 -18.95 0.76 -14.32
C ALA A 57 -18.76 -0.36 -15.37
N GLU A 58 -19.16 -1.61 -15.09
CA GLU A 58 -18.91 -2.79 -15.94
C GLU A 58 -17.44 -2.98 -16.34
N GLY A 59 -16.50 -2.59 -15.47
CA GLY A 59 -15.06 -2.64 -15.75
C GLY A 59 -14.53 -1.44 -16.54
N GLY A 60 -15.33 -0.39 -16.71
CA GLY A 60 -14.89 0.91 -17.24
C GLY A 60 -13.79 1.55 -16.38
N HIS A 61 -12.96 2.40 -16.99
CA HIS A 61 -11.90 3.11 -16.27
C HIS A 61 -12.49 4.08 -15.25
N ILE A 62 -11.98 4.05 -14.01
CA ILE A 62 -12.37 4.94 -12.92
C ILE A 62 -11.09 5.58 -12.36
N GLU A 63 -11.03 6.91 -12.43
CA GLU A 63 -9.90 7.73 -11.95
C GLU A 63 -9.82 7.77 -10.42
#